data_AF-A0A914EHH6-F1
#
_entry.id   AF-A0A914EHH6-F1
#
_cell.length_a   1.000
_cell.length_b   1.000
_cell.length_c   1.000
_cell.angle_alpha   90.00
_cell.angle_beta   90.00
_cell.angle_gamma   90.00
#
_symmetry.space_group_name_H-M   'P 1'
#
loop_
_entity.id
_entity.type
_entity.pdbx_description
1 polymer ?
#
loop_
_entity_poly.entity_id
_entity_poly.type
_entity_poly.pdbx_seq_one_letter_code
_entity_poly.pdbx_strand_id
1 'polypeptide(L)'
;MVSREVYEVLKAYEKMGVVELIPAENLPTSSETGFNPDSWIFRTGDRVYQNDCVMRAKTKFVASIDSDEIMIPQGNLTMLEFLENEIKNDPKVGGFQLFHQAMQYDPKKMSHLKASRKDFDWKKLEYDWLKTASIHNKNWAMGKSINMPDHVNIISIHFIAQMQHPYKILDVPHAKAVYYHVRISWLGKENPTKENNSHLYEPKLRSFFNDDFVKTVLSNYQKVMKEVETNMGRKPITYYEVFDILPKCLKDWRSYHQCSPLVMCYKDLSNFTEWVYANPSNYEAKYLLTL
;
A
#
# COMPACT_ATOMS: atom_id res chain seq x y z
N MET A 1 2.41 -15.32 4.61
CA MET A 1 3.30 -15.00 5.74
C MET A 1 3.62 -13.51 5.73
N VAL A 2 4.02 -12.98 6.87
CA VAL A 2 4.71 -11.69 7.01
C VAL A 2 5.92 -11.89 7.94
N SER A 3 6.94 -11.03 7.87
CA SER A 3 8.04 -11.11 8.84
C SER A 3 7.54 -10.75 10.23
N ARG A 4 8.22 -11.23 11.28
CA ARG A 4 7.88 -10.92 12.67
C ARG A 4 7.88 -9.42 12.93
N GLU A 5 8.86 -8.69 12.39
CA GLU A 5 8.97 -7.25 12.49
C GLU A 5 7.75 -6.54 11.90
N VAL A 6 7.30 -6.95 10.70
CA VAL A 6 6.09 -6.39 10.09
C VAL A 6 4.86 -6.76 10.93
N TYR A 7 4.76 -8.01 11.38
CA TYR A 7 3.64 -8.43 12.23
C TYR A 7 3.53 -7.59 13.52
N GLU A 8 4.64 -7.30 14.20
CA GLU A 8 4.63 -6.45 15.39
C GLU A 8 4.21 -5.01 15.09
N VAL A 9 4.64 -4.46 13.94
CA VAL A 9 4.16 -3.13 13.47
C VAL A 9 2.65 -3.16 13.28
N LEU A 10 2.12 -4.22 12.64
CA LEU A 10 0.69 -4.39 12.43
C LEU A 10 -0.09 -4.54 13.73
N LYS A 11 0.42 -5.30 14.69
CA LYS A 11 -0.18 -5.45 16.02
C LYS A 11 -0.19 -4.13 16.79
N ALA A 12 0.85 -3.30 16.65
CA ALA A 12 0.86 -1.97 17.23
C ALA A 12 -0.25 -1.07 16.63
N TYR A 13 -0.42 -1.07 15.30
CA TYR A 13 -1.51 -0.34 14.64
C TYR A 13 -2.90 -0.89 14.99
N GLU A 14 -3.04 -2.21 15.15
CA GLU A 14 -4.29 -2.85 15.58
C GLU A 14 -4.70 -2.42 16.98
N LYS A 15 -3.74 -2.39 17.92
CA LYS A 15 -3.98 -1.89 19.28
C LYS A 15 -4.35 -0.41 19.31
N MET A 16 -3.88 0.37 18.34
CA MET A 16 -4.26 1.77 18.16
C MET A 16 -5.66 1.93 17.54
N GLY A 17 -6.32 0.85 17.11
CA GLY A 17 -7.60 0.88 16.43
C GLY A 17 -7.53 1.43 15.00
N VAL A 18 -6.35 1.41 14.39
CA VAL A 18 -6.12 1.90 13.02
C VAL A 18 -6.26 0.79 11.99
N VAL A 19 -5.89 -0.44 12.37
CA VAL A 19 -5.90 -1.63 11.53
C VAL A 19 -6.72 -2.72 12.20
N GLU A 20 -7.41 -3.53 11.42
CA GLU A 20 -7.93 -4.82 11.88
C GLU A 20 -7.14 -5.93 11.15
N LEU A 21 -6.60 -6.92 11.85
CA LEU A 21 -5.91 -8.02 11.18
C LEU A 21 -6.87 -9.17 10.93
N ILE A 22 -7.21 -9.38 9.66
CA ILE A 22 -8.05 -10.49 9.22
C ILE A 22 -7.14 -11.64 8.77
N PRO A 23 -7.16 -12.80 9.46
CA PRO A 23 -6.44 -13.99 9.01
C PRO A 23 -7.01 -14.44 7.66
N ALA A 24 -6.15 -14.70 6.67
CA ALA A 24 -6.62 -15.35 5.46
C ALA A 24 -6.72 -16.85 5.71
N GLU A 25 -7.92 -17.38 5.55
CA GLU A 25 -8.17 -18.82 5.59
C GLU A 25 -7.60 -19.50 4.33
N ASN A 26 -7.21 -20.76 4.48
CA ASN A 26 -6.75 -21.57 3.34
C ASN A 26 -7.95 -21.90 2.45
N LEU A 27 -7.77 -21.79 1.14
CA LEU A 27 -8.78 -22.22 0.19
C LEU A 27 -8.83 -23.76 0.12
N PRO A 28 -10.01 -24.37 -0.14
CA PRO A 28 -10.13 -25.82 -0.22
C PRO A 28 -9.17 -26.43 -1.24
N THR A 29 -8.38 -27.42 -0.80
CA THR A 29 -7.46 -28.18 -1.66
C THR A 29 -8.11 -29.49 -2.12
N SER A 30 -7.76 -29.94 -3.31
CA SER A 30 -8.23 -31.23 -3.83
C SER A 30 -7.15 -32.29 -3.60
N SER A 31 -7.43 -33.26 -2.74
CA SER A 31 -6.55 -34.41 -2.50
C SER A 31 -6.43 -35.33 -3.72
N GLU A 32 -7.49 -35.42 -4.53
CA GLU A 32 -7.56 -36.26 -5.74
C GLU A 32 -6.67 -35.72 -6.87
N THR A 33 -6.70 -34.40 -7.08
CA THR A 33 -5.92 -33.76 -8.18
C THR A 33 -4.61 -33.16 -7.70
N GLY A 34 -4.38 -33.08 -6.40
CA GLY A 34 -3.28 -32.33 -5.79
C GLY A 34 -3.40 -30.81 -5.99
N PHE A 35 -4.54 -30.30 -6.46
CA PHE A 35 -4.72 -28.89 -6.75
C PHE A 35 -4.81 -28.07 -5.46
N ASN A 36 -3.89 -27.11 -5.32
CA ASN A 36 -3.87 -26.16 -4.22
C ASN A 36 -4.10 -24.72 -4.74
N PRO A 37 -5.30 -24.14 -4.58
CA PRO A 37 -5.59 -22.77 -5.00
C PRO A 37 -4.77 -21.70 -4.27
N ASP A 38 -4.25 -21.98 -3.06
CA ASP A 38 -3.43 -21.02 -2.32
C ASP A 38 -2.07 -20.76 -2.98
N SER A 39 -1.61 -21.69 -3.83
CA SER A 39 -0.42 -21.48 -4.67
C SER A 39 -0.64 -20.40 -5.76
N TRP A 40 -1.90 -20.09 -6.09
CA TRP A 40 -2.32 -19.13 -7.12
C TRP A 40 -2.77 -17.76 -6.56
N ILE A 41 -2.84 -17.61 -5.23
CA ILE A 41 -3.37 -16.44 -4.52
C ILE A 41 -2.79 -15.10 -4.98
N PHE A 42 -1.59 -15.04 -5.56
CA PHE A 42 -1.03 -13.76 -6.03
C PHE A 42 -1.89 -13.05 -7.10
N ARG A 43 -2.73 -13.79 -7.85
CA ARG A 43 -3.61 -13.20 -8.89
C ARG A 43 -5.10 -13.22 -8.58
N THR A 44 -5.52 -14.06 -7.64
CA THR A 44 -6.92 -14.21 -7.25
C THR A 44 -7.19 -13.61 -5.87
N GLY A 45 -6.18 -13.62 -4.99
CA GLY A 45 -6.28 -13.10 -3.64
C GLY A 45 -6.49 -11.60 -3.59
N ASP A 46 -5.83 -10.83 -4.47
CA ASP A 46 -6.04 -9.37 -4.55
C ASP A 46 -7.52 -9.01 -4.69
N ARG A 47 -8.25 -9.71 -5.57
CA ARG A 47 -9.69 -9.51 -5.75
C ARG A 47 -10.48 -10.09 -4.60
N VAL A 48 -10.24 -11.35 -4.22
CA VAL A 48 -11.03 -12.02 -3.17
C VAL A 48 -10.99 -11.21 -1.87
N TYR A 49 -9.79 -10.81 -1.45
CA TYR A 49 -9.60 -10.12 -0.19
C TYR A 49 -10.12 -8.68 -0.23
N GLN A 50 -9.92 -7.95 -1.32
CA GLN A 50 -10.49 -6.59 -1.41
C GLN A 50 -12.01 -6.60 -1.43
N ASN A 51 -12.62 -7.55 -2.14
CA ASN A 51 -14.07 -7.68 -2.13
C ASN A 51 -14.56 -8.11 -0.74
N ASP A 52 -13.88 -9.03 -0.05
CA ASP A 52 -14.23 -9.38 1.34
C ASP A 52 -14.17 -8.16 2.27
N CYS A 53 -13.11 -7.34 2.19
CA CYS A 53 -12.99 -6.11 2.98
C CYS A 53 -14.12 -5.12 2.71
N VAL A 54 -14.43 -4.86 1.43
CA VAL A 54 -15.48 -3.91 1.06
C VAL A 54 -16.85 -4.42 1.49
N MET A 55 -17.13 -5.71 1.31
CA MET A 55 -18.41 -6.33 1.67
C MET A 55 -18.61 -6.42 3.19
N ARG A 56 -17.54 -6.45 4.00
CA ARG A 56 -17.62 -6.39 5.47
C ARG A 56 -17.75 -4.97 6.00
N ALA A 57 -17.39 -3.97 5.22
CA ALA A 57 -17.37 -2.59 5.68
C ALA A 57 -18.77 -2.11 6.07
N LYS A 58 -18.87 -1.48 7.24
CA LYS A 58 -20.11 -0.87 7.77
C LYS A 58 -20.13 0.64 7.58
N THR A 59 -19.36 1.13 6.61
CA THR A 59 -19.16 2.56 6.32
C THR A 59 -19.75 2.90 4.96
N LYS A 60 -20.14 4.17 4.79
CA LYS A 60 -20.68 4.68 3.52
C LYS A 60 -19.66 4.64 2.39
N PHE A 61 -18.38 4.87 2.71
CA PHE A 61 -17.28 4.90 1.77
C PHE A 61 -16.16 3.97 2.23
N VAL A 62 -15.55 3.28 1.27
CA VAL A 62 -14.37 2.42 1.46
C VAL A 62 -13.35 2.80 0.40
N ALA A 63 -12.16 3.20 0.83
CA ALA A 63 -11.03 3.44 -0.06
C ALA A 63 -10.18 2.17 -0.16
N SER A 64 -9.84 1.76 -1.38
CA SER A 64 -8.83 0.73 -1.62
C SER A 64 -7.50 1.43 -1.87
N ILE A 65 -6.57 1.35 -0.91
CA ILE A 65 -5.29 2.09 -0.93
C ILE A 65 -4.17 1.21 -0.38
N ASP A 66 -2.97 1.31 -0.95
CA ASP A 66 -1.77 0.66 -0.42
C ASP A 66 -1.13 1.55 0.67
N SER A 67 -0.32 0.96 1.55
CA SER A 67 0.25 1.68 2.70
C SER A 67 1.22 2.80 2.33
N ASP A 68 1.76 2.79 1.12
CA ASP A 68 2.65 3.81 0.58
C ASP A 68 1.91 4.78 -0.34
N GLU A 69 0.61 4.95 -0.17
CA GLU A 69 -0.21 5.77 -1.05
C GLU A 69 -1.08 6.78 -0.28
N ILE A 70 -1.40 7.89 -0.94
CA ILE A 70 -2.27 8.93 -0.39
C ILE A 70 -3.24 9.45 -1.45
N MET A 71 -4.47 9.76 -1.04
CA MET A 71 -5.47 10.42 -1.87
C MET A 71 -5.78 11.80 -1.32
N ILE A 72 -5.69 12.82 -2.17
CA ILE A 72 -5.85 14.22 -1.78
C ILE A 72 -6.90 14.88 -2.68
N PRO A 73 -8.02 15.37 -2.14
CA PRO A 73 -8.95 16.21 -2.89
C PRO A 73 -8.30 17.56 -3.20
N GLN A 74 -8.66 18.15 -4.33
CA GLN A 74 -8.16 19.44 -4.75
C GLN A 74 -9.06 20.56 -4.22
N GLY A 75 -8.44 21.58 -3.62
CA GLY A 75 -9.16 22.71 -3.01
C GLY A 75 -9.14 22.60 -1.49
N ASN A 76 -9.98 23.38 -0.81
CA ASN A 76 -10.10 23.37 0.66
C ASN A 76 -11.24 22.44 1.12
N LEU A 77 -11.26 21.21 0.59
CA LEU A 77 -12.24 20.19 0.96
C LEU A 77 -11.50 19.02 1.62
N THR A 78 -12.15 18.40 2.58
CA THR A 78 -11.82 17.03 3.00
C THR A 78 -12.24 16.03 1.93
N MET A 79 -11.66 14.82 1.97
CA MET A 79 -12.05 13.77 1.01
C MET A 79 -13.55 13.46 1.13
N LEU A 80 -14.08 13.43 2.36
CA LEU A 80 -15.50 13.16 2.59
C LEU A 80 -16.40 14.23 1.95
N GLU A 81 -16.11 15.51 2.17
CA GLU A 81 -16.87 16.61 1.56
C GLU A 81 -16.82 16.57 0.04
N PHE A 82 -15.66 16.25 -0.53
CA PHE A 82 -15.52 16.07 -1.97
C PHE A 82 -16.46 14.97 -2.49
N LEU A 83 -16.44 13.78 -1.89
CA LEU A 83 -17.27 12.65 -2.31
C LEU A 83 -18.77 12.96 -2.19
N GLU A 84 -19.18 13.58 -1.08
CA GLU A 84 -20.58 13.94 -0.85
C GLU A 84 -21.08 15.00 -1.83
N ASN A 85 -20.24 15.96 -2.20
CA ASN A 85 -20.56 16.95 -3.22
C ASN A 85 -20.76 16.30 -4.60
N GLU A 86 -19.91 15.37 -5.00
CA GLU A 86 -20.07 14.66 -6.27
C GLU A 86 -21.34 13.80 -6.30
N ILE A 87 -21.69 13.11 -5.21
CA ILE A 87 -22.96 12.36 -5.11
C ILE A 87 -24.17 13.27 -5.15
N LYS A 88 -24.11 14.44 -4.49
CA LYS A 88 -25.20 15.41 -4.54
C LYS A 88 -25.46 15.91 -5.96
N ASN A 89 -24.39 16.07 -6.75
CA ASN A 89 -24.48 16.49 -8.15
C ASN A 89 -24.99 15.37 -9.06
N ASP A 90 -24.61 14.13 -8.79
CA ASP A 90 -25.07 12.96 -9.53
C ASP A 90 -25.32 11.76 -8.59
N PRO A 91 -26.58 11.56 -8.16
CA PRO A 91 -26.93 10.48 -7.22
C PRO A 91 -26.69 9.06 -7.75
N LYS A 92 -26.37 8.88 -9.03
CA LYS A 92 -26.01 7.57 -9.60
C LYS A 92 -24.54 7.24 -9.44
N VAL A 93 -23.70 8.18 -9.02
CA VAL A 93 -22.29 7.90 -8.72
C VAL A 93 -22.21 7.05 -7.45
N GLY A 94 -21.64 5.86 -7.57
CA GLY A 94 -21.41 4.94 -6.44
C GLY A 94 -19.96 4.53 -6.27
N GLY A 95 -19.10 4.92 -7.20
CA GLY A 95 -17.68 4.61 -7.19
C GLY A 95 -16.87 5.74 -7.81
N PHE A 96 -15.66 5.95 -7.29
CA PHE A 96 -14.77 7.04 -7.66
C PHE A 96 -13.43 6.46 -8.05
N GLN A 97 -13.05 6.61 -9.31
CA GLN A 97 -11.77 6.16 -9.81
C GLN A 97 -10.79 7.33 -9.81
N LEU A 98 -9.77 7.27 -8.95
CA LEU A 98 -8.68 8.23 -8.92
C LEU A 98 -7.51 7.66 -9.70
N PHE A 99 -6.82 8.52 -10.45
CA PHE A 99 -5.69 8.13 -11.29
C PHE A 99 -4.37 8.57 -10.68
N HIS A 100 -3.34 7.80 -10.99
CA HIS A 100 -2.02 7.95 -10.42
C HIS A 100 -1.28 9.18 -10.93
N GLN A 101 -0.75 9.95 -9.98
CA GLN A 101 0.28 10.93 -10.21
C GLN A 101 1.56 10.55 -9.47
N ALA A 102 2.64 10.35 -10.23
CA ALA A 102 3.92 9.99 -9.65
C ALA A 102 4.51 11.14 -8.82
N MET A 103 4.89 10.86 -7.58
CA MET A 103 5.60 11.78 -6.70
C MET A 103 7.09 11.43 -6.63
N GLN A 104 7.93 12.46 -6.54
CA GLN A 104 9.37 12.37 -6.39
C GLN A 104 9.85 13.27 -5.24
N TYR A 105 11.02 12.96 -4.71
CA TYR A 105 11.62 13.67 -3.57
C TYR A 105 13.07 14.03 -3.88
N ASP A 106 13.60 15.05 -3.19
CA ASP A 106 15.00 15.43 -3.31
C ASP A 106 15.91 14.30 -2.80
N PRO A 107 16.71 13.66 -3.67
CA PRO A 107 17.57 12.55 -3.28
C PRO A 107 18.64 12.95 -2.25
N LYS A 108 19.06 14.23 -2.20
CA LYS A 108 20.06 14.72 -1.24
C LYS A 108 19.51 14.71 0.18
N LYS A 109 18.25 15.12 0.35
CA LYS A 109 17.54 15.17 1.63
C LYS A 109 17.12 13.79 2.15
N MET A 110 17.31 12.74 1.35
CA MET A 110 16.99 11.34 1.69
C MET A 110 18.23 10.43 1.75
N SER A 111 19.43 11.01 1.71
CA SER A 111 20.69 10.26 1.72
C SER A 111 20.87 9.41 2.98
N HIS A 112 20.33 9.84 4.12
CA HIS A 112 20.32 9.07 5.38
C HIS A 112 19.47 7.79 5.30
N LEU A 113 18.44 7.75 4.45
CA LEU A 113 17.64 6.55 4.22
C LEU A 113 18.38 5.50 3.38
N LYS A 114 19.48 5.88 2.73
CA LYS A 114 20.38 4.97 2.00
C LYS A 114 21.54 4.46 2.87
N ALA A 115 21.57 4.79 4.16
CA ALA A 115 22.64 4.39 5.07
C ALA A 115 22.80 2.86 5.15
N SER A 116 24.02 2.43 5.46
CA SER A 116 24.46 1.03 5.50
C SER A 116 23.53 0.14 6.34
N ARG A 117 23.24 -1.04 5.79
CA ARG A 117 22.30 -2.07 6.29
C ARG A 117 22.56 -2.56 7.71
N LYS A 118 23.75 -2.29 8.27
CA LYS A 118 24.17 -2.72 9.61
C LYS A 118 23.99 -1.64 10.68
N ASP A 119 23.83 -0.38 10.27
CA ASP A 119 23.82 0.78 11.18
C ASP A 119 22.44 1.46 11.25
N PHE A 120 21.40 0.82 10.71
CA PHE A 120 20.06 1.37 10.73
C PHE A 120 19.62 1.63 12.17
N ASP A 121 19.28 2.88 12.46
CA ASP A 121 18.76 3.31 13.74
C ASP A 121 17.46 4.06 13.53
N TRP A 122 16.34 3.40 13.83
CA TRP A 122 15.03 3.99 13.67
C TRP A 122 14.87 5.27 14.49
N LYS A 123 15.65 5.45 15.57
CA LYS A 123 15.65 6.65 16.41
C LYS A 123 16.24 7.87 15.71
N LYS A 124 17.03 7.67 14.64
CA LYS A 124 17.69 8.72 13.85
C LYS A 124 16.97 9.01 12.52
N LEU A 125 15.79 8.42 12.30
CA LEU A 125 15.04 8.68 11.08
C LEU A 125 14.40 10.06 11.11
N GLU A 126 14.53 10.75 9.99
CA GLU A 126 13.93 12.07 9.75
C GLU A 126 12.99 11.99 8.55
N TYR A 127 11.89 12.75 8.62
CA TYR A 127 10.84 12.81 7.59
C TYR A 127 10.76 14.15 6.86
N ASP A 128 11.73 15.04 7.08
CA ASP A 128 11.81 16.36 6.44
C ASP A 128 11.86 16.30 4.92
N TRP A 129 12.29 15.17 4.36
CA TRP A 129 12.27 14.92 2.92
C TRP A 129 10.86 14.93 2.31
N LEU A 130 9.80 14.67 3.08
CA LEU A 130 8.42 14.77 2.59
C LEU A 130 8.09 16.19 2.10
N LYS A 131 8.69 17.23 2.71
CA LYS A 131 8.56 18.63 2.28
C LYS A 131 9.16 18.91 0.90
N THR A 132 9.97 17.99 0.38
CA THR A 132 10.62 18.09 -0.94
C THR A 132 9.83 17.40 -2.05
N ALA A 133 8.64 16.90 -1.73
CA ALA A 133 7.72 16.30 -2.68
C ALA A 133 7.52 17.19 -3.91
N SER A 134 7.62 16.57 -5.08
CA SER A 134 7.37 17.17 -6.39
C SER A 134 6.65 16.18 -7.29
N ILE A 135 5.93 16.68 -8.28
CA ILE A 135 5.24 15.82 -9.25
C ILE A 135 6.17 15.48 -10.41
N HIS A 136 6.10 14.23 -10.84
CA HIS A 136 6.58 13.82 -12.15
C HIS A 136 5.40 13.68 -13.11
N ASN A 137 5.46 14.35 -14.27
CA ASN A 137 4.36 14.43 -15.26
C ASN A 137 4.12 13.11 -16.04
N LYS A 138 4.42 11.96 -15.44
CA LYS A 138 4.19 10.66 -16.06
C LYS A 138 2.90 10.10 -15.49
N ASN A 139 1.81 10.28 -16.24
CA ASN A 139 0.53 9.66 -15.95
C ASN A 139 0.67 8.15 -16.17
N TRP A 140 0.41 7.36 -15.13
CA TRP A 140 0.34 5.90 -15.27
C TRP A 140 -1.13 5.50 -15.29
N ALA A 141 -1.48 4.52 -16.12
CA ALA A 141 -2.86 4.10 -16.35
C ALA A 141 -3.48 3.32 -15.18
N MET A 142 -2.79 3.20 -14.05
CA MET A 142 -3.28 2.45 -12.89
C MET A 142 -3.85 3.44 -11.88
N GLY A 143 -5.06 3.19 -11.39
CA GLY A 143 -5.71 4.03 -10.41
C GLY A 143 -5.96 3.31 -9.10
N LYS A 144 -6.70 3.97 -8.22
CA LYS A 144 -7.29 3.42 -7.01
C LYS A 144 -8.72 3.92 -6.88
N SER A 145 -9.53 3.17 -6.14
CA SER A 145 -10.96 3.44 -6.05
C SER A 145 -11.40 3.77 -4.64
N ILE A 146 -12.33 4.71 -4.54
CA ILE A 146 -13.21 4.88 -3.38
C ILE A 146 -14.60 4.42 -3.78
N ASN A 147 -15.21 3.56 -2.98
CA ASN A 147 -16.45 2.86 -3.33
C ASN A 147 -17.48 3.01 -2.23
N MET A 148 -18.75 3.05 -2.63
CA MET A 148 -19.86 2.76 -1.72
C MET A 148 -20.13 1.25 -1.77
N PRO A 149 -19.97 0.51 -0.66
CA PRO A 149 -20.12 -0.95 -0.65
C PRO A 149 -21.43 -1.44 -1.27
N ASP A 150 -22.55 -0.77 -0.98
CA ASP A 150 -23.88 -1.14 -1.47
C ASP A 150 -24.12 -0.84 -2.97
N HIS A 151 -23.16 -0.21 -3.65
CA HIS A 151 -23.29 0.21 -5.06
C HIS A 151 -22.36 -0.55 -6.00
N VAL A 152 -21.54 -1.47 -5.48
CA VAL A 152 -20.48 -2.14 -6.24
C VAL A 152 -20.58 -3.67 -6.09
N ASN A 153 -20.41 -4.39 -7.21
CA ASN A 153 -20.44 -5.84 -7.21
C ASN A 153 -19.02 -6.42 -7.13
N ILE A 154 -18.08 -5.87 -7.90
CA ILE A 154 -16.72 -6.41 -8.02
C ILE A 154 -15.71 -5.27 -8.05
N ILE A 155 -14.73 -5.33 -7.14
CA ILE A 155 -13.57 -4.43 -7.07
C ILE A 155 -12.31 -5.20 -7.43
N SER A 156 -11.36 -4.49 -8.05
CA SER A 156 -10.00 -4.91 -8.32
C SER A 156 -9.03 -3.90 -7.72
N ILE A 157 -7.80 -4.31 -7.44
CA ILE A 157 -6.79 -3.49 -6.75
C ILE A 157 -6.48 -2.14 -7.41
N HIS A 158 -6.77 -2.01 -8.70
CA HIS A 158 -6.54 -0.78 -9.44
C HIS A 158 -7.80 -0.11 -9.98
N PHE A 159 -8.94 -0.80 -9.97
CA PHE A 159 -10.17 -0.27 -10.57
C PHE A 159 -11.42 -1.00 -10.10
N ILE A 160 -12.56 -0.36 -10.33
CA ILE A 160 -13.87 -0.95 -10.09
C ILE A 160 -14.27 -1.78 -11.31
N ALA A 161 -14.36 -3.10 -11.14
CA ALA A 161 -14.62 -4.00 -12.25
C ALA A 161 -16.11 -4.06 -12.62
N GLN A 162 -17.00 -3.96 -11.64
CA GLN A 162 -18.44 -4.02 -11.88
C GLN A 162 -19.23 -3.23 -10.83
N MET A 163 -20.07 -2.31 -11.30
CA MET A 163 -21.06 -1.60 -10.48
C MET A 163 -22.38 -2.37 -10.40
N GLN A 164 -23.10 -2.18 -9.31
CA GLN A 164 -24.50 -2.59 -9.21
C GLN A 164 -25.38 -1.63 -10.02
N HIS A 165 -26.34 -2.14 -10.79
CA HIS A 165 -27.31 -1.28 -11.48
C HIS A 165 -28.21 -0.56 -10.46
N PRO A 166 -28.50 0.76 -10.60
CA PRO A 166 -28.22 1.66 -11.72
C PRO A 166 -26.97 2.55 -11.57
N TYR A 167 -26.07 2.20 -10.65
CA TYR A 167 -24.93 3.04 -10.28
C TYR A 167 -23.80 2.99 -11.31
N LYS A 168 -22.97 4.02 -11.27
CA LYS A 168 -21.83 4.21 -12.18
C LYS A 168 -20.57 4.69 -11.45
N ILE A 169 -19.46 4.53 -12.16
CA ILE A 169 -18.14 5.02 -11.77
C ILE A 169 -17.99 6.46 -12.25
N LEU A 170 -17.44 7.31 -11.39
CA LEU A 170 -16.91 8.62 -11.77
C LEU A 170 -15.40 8.53 -11.90
N ASP A 171 -14.90 8.70 -13.12
CA ASP A 171 -13.47 8.94 -13.36
C ASP A 171 -13.13 10.34 -12.87
N VAL A 172 -12.42 10.42 -11.74
CA VAL A 172 -12.13 11.68 -11.07
C VAL A 172 -10.98 12.40 -11.78
N PRO A 173 -11.21 13.62 -12.32
CA PRO A 173 -10.13 14.38 -12.94
C PRO A 173 -9.08 14.77 -11.90
N HIS A 174 -7.79 14.79 -12.30
CA HIS A 174 -6.69 15.25 -11.43
C HIS A 174 -6.93 16.67 -10.87
N ALA A 175 -7.66 17.52 -11.60
CA ALA A 175 -8.01 18.85 -11.12
C ALA A 175 -8.97 18.86 -9.91
N LYS A 176 -9.66 17.74 -9.64
CA LYS A 176 -10.61 17.57 -8.53
C LYS A 176 -10.07 16.72 -7.39
N ALA A 177 -9.35 15.64 -7.67
CA ALA A 177 -8.65 14.84 -6.67
C ALA A 177 -7.52 14.08 -7.33
N VAL A 178 -6.45 13.81 -6.56
CA VAL A 178 -5.27 13.11 -7.05
C VAL A 178 -4.87 12.03 -6.05
N TYR A 179 -4.31 10.96 -6.60
CA TYR A 179 -3.75 9.86 -5.85
C TYR A 179 -2.24 9.76 -6.13
N TYR A 180 -1.43 9.72 -5.08
CA TYR A 180 0.03 9.71 -5.15
C TYR A 180 0.62 8.47 -4.46
N HIS A 181 1.72 7.94 -5.02
CA HIS A 181 2.59 6.99 -4.31
C HIS A 181 3.72 7.73 -3.59
N VAL A 182 3.84 7.48 -2.29
CA VAL A 182 4.90 7.90 -1.37
C VAL A 182 6.04 6.87 -1.38
N ARG A 183 6.57 6.52 -2.57
CA ARG A 183 7.45 5.35 -2.71
C ARG A 183 8.94 5.68 -2.68
N ILE A 184 9.63 5.20 -1.64
CA ILE A 184 11.09 5.30 -1.46
C ILE A 184 11.86 4.60 -2.60
N SER A 185 11.33 3.55 -3.23
CA SER A 185 12.07 2.88 -4.33
C SER A 185 12.17 3.72 -5.62
N TRP A 186 11.42 4.82 -5.73
CA TRP A 186 11.53 5.75 -6.86
C TRP A 186 12.63 6.80 -6.66
N LEU A 187 13.39 6.68 -5.58
CA LEU A 187 14.58 7.47 -5.32
C LEU A 187 15.68 7.21 -6.34
N GLY A 188 16.23 8.28 -6.92
CA GLY A 188 17.47 8.22 -7.67
C GLY A 188 17.43 7.36 -8.94
N LYS A 189 16.23 7.00 -9.45
CA LYS A 189 16.10 6.64 -10.87
C LYS A 189 16.21 7.92 -11.68
N GLU A 190 17.44 8.41 -11.74
CA GLU A 190 17.88 9.33 -12.76
C GLU A 190 17.62 8.68 -14.11
N ASN A 191 16.59 9.15 -14.80
CA ASN A 191 16.70 9.39 -16.24
C ASN A 191 16.52 10.89 -16.48
N PRO A 192 17.52 11.72 -16.16
CA PRO A 192 17.66 13.06 -16.73
C PRO A 192 18.15 12.95 -18.18
N THR A 193 17.69 11.95 -18.93
CA THR A 193 17.90 11.94 -20.38
C THR A 193 16.92 12.93 -20.98
N LYS A 194 17.43 14.15 -21.11
CA LYS A 194 17.10 15.17 -22.11
C LYS A 194 15.67 15.72 -22.06
N GLU A 195 15.63 16.99 -21.68
CA GLU A 195 14.76 18.03 -22.24
C GLU A 195 13.24 17.82 -22.07
N ASN A 196 12.64 18.66 -21.23
CA ASN A 196 11.19 18.92 -21.08
C ASN A 196 10.38 18.14 -20.03
N ASN A 197 10.99 17.42 -19.08
CA ASN A 197 10.24 16.96 -17.89
C ASN A 197 10.16 18.11 -16.88
N SER A 198 9.14 18.95 -17.01
CA SER A 198 8.79 19.94 -16.00
C SER A 198 8.51 19.22 -14.68
N HIS A 199 9.44 19.33 -13.73
CA HIS A 199 9.13 19.12 -12.33
C HIS A 199 8.12 20.21 -11.96
N LEU A 200 6.84 19.87 -12.03
CA LEU A 200 5.79 20.77 -11.58
C LEU A 200 5.83 20.74 -10.07
N TYR A 201 6.34 21.83 -9.50
CA TYR A 201 6.13 22.11 -8.09
C TYR A 201 4.63 22.24 -7.86
N GLU A 202 4.11 21.45 -6.94
CA GLU A 202 2.73 21.58 -6.49
C GLU A 202 2.71 22.25 -5.12
N PRO A 203 2.35 23.55 -5.03
CA PRO A 203 2.28 24.26 -3.76
C PRO A 203 1.42 23.54 -2.70
N LYS A 204 0.40 22.78 -3.15
CA LYS A 204 -0.47 22.00 -2.28
C LYS A 204 0.26 20.85 -1.60
N LEU A 205 1.19 20.16 -2.27
CA LEU A 205 1.99 19.11 -1.62
C LEU A 205 2.83 19.68 -0.48
N ARG A 206 3.38 20.89 -0.62
CA ARG A 206 4.09 21.57 0.49
C ARG A 206 3.16 21.96 1.63
N SER A 207 1.96 22.44 1.31
CA SER A 207 0.96 22.76 2.32
C SER A 207 0.48 21.52 3.08
N PHE A 208 0.37 20.39 2.38
CA PHE A 208 -0.02 19.10 2.94
C PHE A 208 1.10 18.52 3.82
N PHE A 209 2.31 18.40 3.27
CA PHE A 209 3.50 17.94 3.99
C PHE A 209 4.15 19.07 4.82
N ASN A 210 3.35 19.84 5.55
CA ASN A 210 3.86 20.91 6.42
C ASN A 210 4.57 20.34 7.66
N ASP A 211 5.15 21.23 8.48
CA ASP A 211 5.92 20.81 9.66
C ASP A 211 5.07 20.04 10.68
N ASP A 212 3.78 20.34 10.81
CA ASP A 212 2.89 19.65 11.74
C ASP A 212 2.57 18.23 11.26
N PHE A 213 2.40 18.05 9.94
CA PHE A 213 2.29 16.72 9.35
C PHE A 213 3.56 15.90 9.59
N VAL A 214 4.73 16.46 9.28
CA VAL A 214 6.02 15.77 9.45
C VAL A 214 6.26 15.41 10.92
N LYS A 215 5.97 16.32 11.86
CA LYS A 215 6.07 16.04 13.31
C LYS A 215 5.12 14.93 13.74
N THR A 216 3.87 14.96 13.26
CA THR A 216 2.88 13.92 13.55
C THR A 216 3.35 12.55 13.05
N VAL A 217 3.84 12.47 11.80
CA VAL A 217 4.38 11.23 11.23
C VAL A 217 5.57 10.72 12.05
N LEU A 218 6.52 11.58 12.37
CA LEU A 218 7.69 11.22 13.17
C LEU A 218 7.29 10.72 14.56
N SER A 219 6.38 11.42 15.23
CA SER A 219 5.90 11.06 16.57
C SER A 219 5.20 9.70 16.57
N ASN A 220 4.28 9.47 15.62
CA ASN A 220 3.58 8.20 15.47
C ASN A 220 4.55 7.06 15.13
N TYR A 221 5.48 7.29 14.20
CA TYR A 221 6.52 6.33 13.86
C TYR A 221 7.35 5.93 15.08
N GLN A 222 7.83 6.90 15.86
CA GLN A 222 8.61 6.63 17.06
C GLN A 222 7.82 5.86 18.12
N LYS A 223 6.53 6.18 18.29
CA LYS A 223 5.62 5.47 19.20
C LYS A 223 5.49 4.00 18.79
N VAL A 224 5.19 3.74 17.52
CA VAL A 224 5.04 2.38 16.98
C VAL A 224 6.35 1.61 17.11
N MET A 225 7.48 2.19 16.69
CA MET A 225 8.78 1.50 16.75
C MET A 225 9.24 1.20 18.17
N LYS A 226 8.90 2.05 19.15
CA LYS A 226 9.15 1.78 20.56
C LYS A 226 8.32 0.59 21.07
N GLU A 227 7.06 0.49 20.67
CA GLU A 227 6.21 -0.66 20.99
C GLU A 227 6.74 -1.95 20.35
N VAL A 228 7.16 -1.90 19.09
CA VAL A 228 7.80 -3.03 18.39
C VAL A 228 9.08 -3.46 19.12
N GLU A 229 9.98 -2.52 19.44
CA GLU A 229 11.21 -2.82 20.20
C GLU A 229 10.90 -3.48 21.56
N THR A 230 9.85 -3.02 22.24
CA THR A 230 9.40 -3.57 23.52
C THR A 230 8.88 -5.00 23.37
N ASN A 231 7.97 -5.25 22.43
CA ASN A 231 7.36 -6.57 22.22
C ASN A 231 8.37 -7.62 21.76
N MET A 232 9.33 -7.20 20.94
CA MET A 232 10.35 -8.10 20.42
C MET A 232 11.45 -8.41 21.44
N GLY A 233 11.59 -7.60 22.50
CA GLY A 233 12.70 -7.69 23.46
C GLY A 233 14.07 -7.42 22.83
N ARG A 234 14.11 -6.86 21.61
CA ARG A 234 15.32 -6.53 20.86
C ARG A 234 15.06 -5.36 19.91
N LYS A 235 16.14 -4.71 19.46
CA LYS A 235 16.05 -3.66 18.44
C LYS A 235 15.40 -4.22 17.16
N PRO A 236 14.40 -3.53 16.57
CA PRO A 236 13.81 -3.93 15.30
C PRO A 236 14.87 -3.90 14.19
N ILE A 237 14.88 -4.96 13.37
CA ILE A 237 15.82 -5.08 12.25
C ILE A 237 15.08 -4.71 10.97
N THR A 238 15.68 -3.88 10.14
CA THR A 238 15.17 -3.65 8.78
C THR A 238 15.80 -4.64 7.84
N TYR A 239 14.97 -5.51 7.24
CA TYR A 239 15.44 -6.50 6.29
C TYR A 239 15.65 -5.92 4.90
N TYR A 240 16.60 -4.99 4.79
CA TYR A 240 16.97 -4.45 3.48
C TYR A 240 17.50 -5.52 2.52
N GLU A 241 18.00 -6.63 3.06
CA GLU A 241 18.47 -7.79 2.30
C GLU A 241 17.32 -8.51 1.56
N VAL A 242 16.09 -8.46 2.10
CA VAL A 242 14.90 -8.98 1.40
C VAL A 242 14.68 -8.21 0.09
N PHE A 243 14.97 -6.91 0.03
CA PHE A 243 14.88 -6.13 -1.21
C PHE A 243 15.95 -6.51 -2.25
N ASP A 244 17.06 -7.14 -1.85
CA ASP A 244 18.06 -7.65 -2.79
C ASP A 244 17.73 -9.05 -3.31
N ILE A 245 17.06 -9.85 -2.47
CA ILE A 245 16.73 -11.25 -2.75
C ILE A 245 15.47 -11.34 -3.60
N LEU A 246 14.41 -10.62 -3.22
CA LEU A 246 13.12 -10.67 -3.90
C LEU A 246 13.23 -10.41 -5.40
N PRO A 247 13.92 -9.37 -5.90
CA PRO A 247 14.04 -9.15 -7.34
C PRO A 247 14.78 -10.27 -8.08
N LYS A 248 15.76 -10.92 -7.43
CA LYS A 248 16.54 -12.01 -8.02
C LYS A 248 15.69 -13.28 -8.12
N CYS A 249 15.07 -13.69 -7.03
CA CYS A 249 14.18 -14.84 -7.01
C CYS A 249 12.99 -14.65 -7.95
N LEU A 250 12.39 -13.46 -7.95
CA LEU A 250 11.21 -13.18 -8.75
C LEU A 250 11.53 -12.88 -10.21
N LYS A 251 12.79 -12.84 -10.65
CA LYS A 251 13.13 -12.41 -12.02
C LYS A 251 12.24 -13.03 -13.12
N ASP A 252 11.93 -14.32 -12.99
CA ASP A 252 11.15 -15.07 -13.98
C ASP A 252 9.72 -15.40 -13.50
N TRP A 253 9.24 -14.79 -12.41
CA TRP A 253 7.95 -15.13 -11.77
C TRP A 253 6.76 -15.05 -12.73
N ARG A 254 6.78 -14.11 -13.67
CA ARG A 254 5.71 -13.94 -14.66
C ARG A 254 5.62 -15.11 -15.65
N SER A 255 6.71 -15.83 -15.86
CA SER A 255 6.76 -17.02 -16.73
C SER A 255 6.13 -18.23 -16.05
N TYR A 256 6.15 -18.27 -14.72
CA TYR A 256 5.51 -19.31 -13.91
C TYR A 256 4.05 -18.92 -13.65
N HIS A 257 3.14 -19.44 -14.47
CA HIS A 257 1.72 -19.08 -14.42
C HIS A 257 1.03 -19.47 -13.09
N GLN A 258 1.66 -20.33 -12.29
CA GLN A 258 1.05 -21.04 -11.16
C GLN A 258 1.72 -20.78 -9.80
N CYS A 259 2.76 -19.93 -9.74
CA CYS A 259 3.53 -19.75 -8.52
C CYS A 259 3.36 -18.35 -7.94
N SER A 260 2.74 -18.26 -6.76
CA SER A 260 2.83 -17.10 -5.89
C SER A 260 4.32 -16.73 -5.68
N PRO A 261 4.71 -15.44 -5.78
CA PRO A 261 6.06 -14.94 -5.48
C PRO A 261 6.65 -15.51 -4.19
N LEU A 262 5.79 -15.70 -3.20
CA LEU A 262 6.14 -16.29 -1.92
C LEU A 262 6.64 -17.74 -2.02
N VAL A 263 5.95 -18.58 -2.78
CA VAL A 263 6.31 -20.00 -2.96
C VAL A 263 7.65 -20.09 -3.70
N MET A 264 7.85 -19.21 -4.67
CA MET A 264 9.11 -19.14 -5.42
C MET A 264 10.28 -18.76 -4.53
N CYS A 265 10.11 -17.74 -3.68
CA CYS A 265 11.20 -17.21 -2.86
C CYS A 265 11.31 -17.84 -1.48
N TYR A 266 10.47 -18.82 -1.16
CA TYR A 266 10.39 -19.35 0.20
C TYR A 266 11.74 -19.86 0.70
N LYS A 267 12.44 -20.67 -0.10
CA LYS A 267 13.76 -21.22 0.25
C LYS A 267 14.80 -20.14 0.49
N ASP A 268 14.76 -19.07 -0.30
CA ASP A 268 15.69 -17.95 -0.18
C ASP A 268 15.34 -17.02 0.97
N LEU A 269 14.10 -17.06 1.48
CA LEU A 269 13.59 -16.14 2.51
C LEU A 269 13.48 -16.80 3.89
N SER A 270 13.32 -18.11 3.98
CA SER A 270 12.97 -18.85 5.20
C SER A 270 13.96 -18.64 6.35
N ASN A 271 15.23 -18.36 6.03
CA ASN A 271 16.30 -18.22 7.01
C ASN A 271 16.61 -16.76 7.39
N PHE A 272 15.95 -15.77 6.77
CA PHE A 272 16.28 -14.35 6.97
C PHE A 272 15.59 -13.73 8.18
N THR A 273 14.40 -14.20 8.52
CA THR A 273 13.60 -13.65 9.62
C THR A 273 12.70 -14.75 10.18
N GLU A 274 12.18 -14.50 11.37
CA GLU A 274 11.05 -15.28 11.88
C GLU A 274 9.81 -14.90 11.06
N TRP A 275 9.23 -15.89 10.39
CA TRP A 275 8.03 -15.71 9.59
C TRP A 275 6.79 -16.04 10.41
N VAL A 276 5.80 -15.16 10.38
CA VAL A 276 4.50 -15.38 10.97
C VAL A 276 3.53 -15.81 9.87
N TYR A 277 2.75 -16.86 10.11
CA TYR A 277 1.75 -17.41 9.20
C TYR A 277 0.34 -17.27 9.79
N ALA A 278 -0.65 -16.98 8.93
CA ALA A 278 -2.03 -16.79 9.41
C ALA A 278 -2.65 -18.08 9.98
N ASN A 279 -2.22 -19.25 9.48
CA ASN A 279 -2.57 -20.55 10.03
C ASN A 279 -1.27 -21.26 10.47
N PRO A 280 -1.10 -21.54 11.77
CA PRO A 280 0.10 -22.18 12.31
C PRO A 280 0.22 -23.67 11.96
N SER A 281 -0.85 -24.31 11.49
CA SER A 281 -0.87 -25.74 11.15
C SER A 281 -0.28 -26.05 9.77
N ASN A 282 0.03 -25.03 8.96
CA ASN A 282 0.58 -25.22 7.63
C ASN A 282 1.45 -24.01 7.24
N TYR A 283 2.71 -24.23 6.87
CA TYR A 283 3.70 -23.22 6.45
C TYR A 283 3.30 -22.42 5.18
N GLU A 284 2.05 -22.54 4.72
CA GLU A 284 1.53 -21.95 3.49
C GLU A 284 0.54 -20.79 3.74
N ALA A 285 0.07 -20.59 4.98
CA ALA A 285 -0.99 -19.64 5.26
C ALA A 285 -0.52 -18.18 5.33
N LYS A 286 -1.35 -17.26 4.82
CA LYS A 286 -0.96 -15.87 4.51
C LYS A 286 -1.77 -14.88 5.34
N TYR A 287 -1.11 -13.84 5.85
CA TYR A 287 -1.83 -12.72 6.45
C TYR A 287 -2.31 -11.80 5.34
N LEU A 288 -3.55 -11.34 5.48
CA LEU A 288 -4.02 -10.16 4.78
C LEU A 288 -3.72 -8.93 5.66
N LEU A 289 -3.33 -7.85 5.01
CA LEU A 289 -3.03 -6.58 5.64
C LEU A 289 -4.10 -5.61 5.14
N THR A 290 -5.04 -5.25 6.00
CA THR A 290 -6.10 -4.29 5.67
C THR A 290 -5.78 -2.98 6.37
N LEU A 291 -5.53 -1.93 5.58
CA LEU A 291 -5.42 -0.55 6.04
C LEU A 291 -6.64 0.22 5.55
#